data_AF-A0A7S4EB12-F1
#
_entry.id   AF-A0A7S4EB12-F1
#
_cell.length_a   1.000
_cell.length_b   1.000
_cell.length_c   1.000
_cell.angle_alpha   90.00
_cell.angle_beta   90.00
_cell.angle_gamma   90.00
#
_symmetry.space_group_name_H-M   'P 1'
#
loop_
_entity.id
_entity.type
_entity.pdbx_description
1 polymer ?
#
loop_
_entity_poly.entity_id
_entity_poly.type
_entity_poly.pdbx_seq_one_letter_code
_entity_poly.pdbx_strand_id
1 'polypeptide(L)'
;YWYEDWRWANGCRADYCTSTDGGDGYDCCASMDWGEPATCANGYTPMPPNPTEDDCEYTCCPGTNPLFVAGSQAGDYAAAESYCQSIGAEIATIHSATENELAREACGGSSCWIGLEEVGGDASTPKESQTWRWMDGSTASYTNWLPSEPQNHEGNDERNAIMNCCGTDGVDASGMWYDAPDDYWAPKPLCRTDGSGGSSAERGACTISGIACPDEHTDTDMDYTHIDSSNNKWIWSGTTSDGRSWYENDDVSVMVKYLYYSTRAHGWFLTATAPDLSAADPWVGGNNQVRFYGQAHGDSPDGVFHDADLYCGHDTGDPADGCSKTPRGDGQDFYWCDNDGTVTVSCGSATAGTCFSDDFSSIDSNWVSVDGDWSWSGGTVDNNVGNSGEGNVLYRDADYADGYLEASVSLSDGAQTGLLFRITDMPSAADYLNNGGQMYYCGIVRHSWVSCGRMNNAWLSLFTYYTTITHGQFYDLGINMDGSDFTVFLDGAEIGSFSDSSYSSGGIGLRTFQGHGTYDAISFKPPGCEFEVDDDGDEDEGGDEDGDEDDWTE
;
A
#
# COMPACT_ATOMS: atom_id res chain seq x y z
N TYR A 1 4.07 30.17 36.44
CA TYR A 1 3.74 28.80 36.02
C TYR A 1 3.22 28.83 34.59
N TRP A 2 4.07 29.26 33.65
CA TRP A 2 3.74 29.37 32.23
C TRP A 2 5.07 29.47 31.48
N TYR A 3 5.61 28.36 30.93
CA TYR A 3 6.45 28.39 29.72
C TYR A 3 6.83 27.01 29.12
N GLU A 4 6.61 25.86 29.78
CA GLU A 4 7.27 24.60 29.33
C GLU A 4 6.34 23.40 29.03
N ASP A 5 5.01 23.56 29.08
CA ASP A 5 4.09 22.41 28.87
C ASP A 5 4.08 21.88 27.43
N TRP A 6 4.44 22.69 26.43
CA TRP A 6 4.44 22.25 25.03
C TRP A 6 5.59 21.30 24.68
N ARG A 7 6.73 21.40 25.38
CA ARG A 7 7.91 20.55 25.11
C ARG A 7 7.72 19.08 25.46
N TRP A 8 6.69 18.79 26.27
CA TRP A 8 6.35 17.45 26.77
C TRP A 8 4.94 17.00 26.37
N ALA A 9 4.22 17.82 25.59
CA ALA A 9 2.88 17.48 25.10
C ALA A 9 2.97 16.48 23.94
N ASN A 10 1.95 15.64 23.77
CA ASN A 10 1.80 14.74 22.60
C ASN A 10 3.02 13.87 22.28
N GLY A 11 3.78 13.45 23.30
CA GLY A 11 4.95 12.60 23.13
C GLY A 11 6.21 13.32 22.65
N CYS A 12 6.18 14.65 22.52
CA CYS A 12 7.35 15.46 22.20
C CYS A 12 8.38 15.46 23.32
N ARG A 13 9.66 15.48 22.93
CA ARG A 13 10.79 15.12 23.78
C ARG A 13 12.05 15.83 23.30
N ALA A 14 12.62 16.67 24.16
CA ALA A 14 13.87 17.41 23.89
C ALA A 14 15.11 16.48 23.84
N ASP A 15 15.02 15.30 24.43
CA ASP A 15 16.09 14.30 24.44
C ASP A 15 16.29 13.58 23.09
N TYR A 16 15.43 13.84 22.10
CA TYR A 16 15.59 13.32 20.73
C TYR A 16 16.11 14.37 19.74
N CYS A 17 16.49 15.56 20.19
CA CYS A 17 17.16 16.54 19.34
C CYS A 17 18.55 16.03 18.96
N THR A 18 18.90 16.16 17.69
CA THR A 18 20.20 15.77 17.14
C THR A 18 20.98 16.96 16.58
N SER A 19 20.49 18.19 16.78
CA SER A 19 21.21 19.41 16.41
C SER A 19 22.39 19.59 17.34
N THR A 20 23.55 19.94 16.78
CA THR A 20 24.82 19.96 17.51
C THR A 20 25.08 21.32 18.13
N ASP A 21 25.40 21.40 19.42
CA ASP A 21 25.67 22.65 20.15
C ASP A 21 26.99 23.37 19.78
N GLY A 22 27.60 22.97 18.66
CA GLY A 22 28.96 23.38 18.25
C GLY A 22 30.09 22.70 19.05
N GLY A 23 29.77 21.71 19.90
CA GLY A 23 30.69 20.86 20.65
C GLY A 23 30.35 19.36 20.53
N ASP A 24 30.64 18.58 21.58
CA ASP A 24 30.37 17.13 21.65
C ASP A 24 28.94 16.80 22.17
N GLY A 25 28.01 17.76 22.11
CA GLY A 25 26.66 17.66 22.66
C GLY A 25 25.55 17.96 21.65
N TYR A 26 24.34 17.48 21.96
CA TYR A 26 23.13 17.85 21.22
C TYR A 26 22.30 18.83 22.04
N ASP A 27 21.79 19.87 21.40
CA ASP A 27 20.81 20.76 21.99
C ASP A 27 19.59 20.91 21.07
N CYS A 28 18.50 21.46 21.61
CA CYS A 28 17.30 21.74 20.84
C CYS A 28 17.23 23.23 20.46
N CYS A 29 18.36 23.83 20.06
CA CYS A 29 18.46 25.23 19.66
C CYS A 29 19.06 25.29 18.26
N ALA A 30 18.23 25.57 17.24
CA ALA A 30 18.68 25.63 15.87
C ALA A 30 18.23 26.93 15.18
N SER A 31 18.97 27.36 14.16
CA SER A 31 18.52 28.42 13.25
C SER A 31 19.30 28.37 11.93
N MET A 32 18.55 28.52 10.84
CA MET A 32 19.13 28.63 9.51
C MET A 32 19.93 29.93 9.30
N ASP A 33 19.77 30.94 10.15
CA ASP A 33 20.51 32.21 10.05
C ASP A 33 21.99 32.08 10.43
N TRP A 34 22.33 31.10 11.28
CA TRP A 34 23.72 30.71 11.56
C TRP A 34 24.11 29.35 10.99
N GLY A 35 23.26 28.76 10.13
CA GLY A 35 23.55 27.55 9.37
C GLY A 35 23.41 26.24 10.13
N GLU A 36 22.61 26.22 11.20
CA GLU A 36 22.34 25.05 12.02
C GLU A 36 20.89 24.59 11.81
N PRO A 37 20.65 23.43 11.16
CA PRO A 37 19.31 22.91 10.93
C PRO A 37 18.72 22.27 12.19
N ALA A 38 17.43 22.47 12.44
CA ALA A 38 16.72 21.74 13.49
C ALA A 38 16.60 20.26 13.09
N THR A 39 17.21 19.35 13.85
CA THR A 39 17.20 17.91 13.55
C THR A 39 16.76 17.07 14.75
N CYS A 40 16.16 15.92 14.45
CA CYS A 40 15.62 14.98 15.42
C CYS A 40 16.10 13.54 15.12
N ALA A 41 16.00 12.67 16.12
CA ALA A 41 16.22 11.23 15.95
C ALA A 41 15.17 10.61 14.99
N ASN A 42 15.53 9.49 14.35
CA ASN A 42 14.65 8.79 13.42
C ASN A 42 13.26 8.52 14.04
N GLY A 43 12.21 8.81 13.27
CA GLY A 43 10.82 8.72 13.72
C GLY A 43 10.31 9.94 14.51
N TYR A 44 11.08 11.02 14.59
CA TYR A 44 10.68 12.28 15.22
C TYR A 44 10.93 13.50 14.31
N THR A 45 10.07 14.51 14.42
CA THR A 45 10.12 15.74 13.60
C THR A 45 10.28 16.98 14.49
N PRO A 46 11.09 17.99 14.09
CA PRO A 46 11.26 19.23 14.84
C PRO A 46 9.96 20.05 14.95
N MET A 47 9.67 20.56 16.14
CA MET A 47 8.55 21.46 16.41
C MET A 47 9.00 22.63 17.29
N PRO A 48 8.87 23.90 16.86
CA PRO A 48 8.40 24.31 15.54
C PRO A 48 9.36 23.84 14.42
N PRO A 49 8.85 23.61 13.19
CA PRO A 49 9.66 23.13 12.07
C PRO A 49 10.70 24.14 11.58
N ASN A 50 10.55 25.41 11.97
CA ASN A 50 11.51 26.47 11.70
C ASN A 50 11.56 27.44 12.89
N PRO A 51 12.46 27.22 13.87
CA PRO A 51 12.68 28.19 14.95
C PRO A 51 13.18 29.53 14.39
N THR A 52 12.64 30.65 14.89
CA THR A 52 12.94 32.01 14.40
C THR A 52 14.18 32.62 15.06
N GLU A 53 14.76 33.70 14.50
CA GLU A 53 15.92 34.44 15.07
C GLU A 53 15.81 34.75 16.58
N ASP A 54 14.60 34.99 17.08
CA ASP A 54 14.34 35.37 18.48
C ASP A 54 14.07 34.17 19.42
N ASP A 55 13.82 32.96 18.88
CA ASP A 55 13.50 31.74 19.63
C ASP A 55 14.02 30.51 18.88
N CYS A 56 15.25 30.11 19.19
CA CYS A 56 15.93 28.96 18.57
C CYS A 56 15.36 27.61 19.03
N GLU A 57 14.53 27.62 20.08
CA GLU A 57 14.18 26.41 20.80
C GLU A 57 13.13 25.59 20.04
N TYR A 58 13.41 24.30 19.87
CA TYR A 58 12.48 23.33 19.31
C TYR A 58 12.38 22.08 20.20
N THR A 59 11.48 21.16 19.85
CA THR A 59 11.37 19.82 20.46
C THR A 59 11.18 18.80 19.36
N CYS A 60 11.48 17.54 19.64
CA CYS A 60 11.28 16.45 18.69
C CYS A 60 10.01 15.69 19.04
N CYS A 61 9.01 15.76 18.16
CA CYS A 61 7.72 15.09 18.33
C CYS A 61 7.67 13.80 17.50
N PRO A 62 7.06 12.71 17.99
CA PRO A 62 6.88 11.50 17.20
C PRO A 62 6.24 11.86 15.86
N GLY A 63 6.87 11.42 14.77
CA GLY A 63 6.43 11.71 13.41
C GLY A 63 5.08 11.04 13.15
N THR A 64 3.98 11.74 13.38
CA THR A 64 2.81 11.56 12.53
C THR A 64 3.19 12.21 11.21
N ASN A 65 3.40 11.45 10.13
CA ASN A 65 3.51 12.03 8.79
C ASN A 65 2.27 12.89 8.57
N PRO A 66 2.39 14.24 8.57
CA PRO A 66 1.21 15.08 8.49
C PRO A 66 0.66 14.94 7.09
N LEU A 67 -0.63 14.54 6.98
CA LEU A 67 -1.31 14.30 5.71
C LEU A 67 -1.16 15.47 4.73
N PHE A 68 -1.10 16.70 5.25
CA PHE A 68 -0.85 17.91 4.46
C PHE A 68 0.35 18.70 4.99
N VAL A 69 1.13 19.25 4.06
CA VAL A 69 2.27 20.14 4.31
C VAL A 69 2.17 21.35 3.39
N ALA A 70 2.22 22.56 3.94
CA ALA A 70 2.28 23.79 3.15
C ALA A 70 3.73 24.21 2.89
N GLY A 71 4.04 24.65 1.66
CA GLY A 71 5.35 25.20 1.35
C GLY A 71 5.55 26.61 1.89
N SER A 72 6.82 27.02 1.99
CA SER A 72 7.19 28.28 2.61
C SER A 72 7.01 29.50 1.70
N GLN A 73 7.08 29.31 0.38
CA GLN A 73 7.01 30.38 -0.63
C GLN A 73 5.69 30.35 -1.42
N ALA A 74 5.12 31.52 -1.65
CA ALA A 74 3.97 31.69 -2.53
C ALA A 74 4.39 31.66 -4.00
N GLY A 75 3.48 31.23 -4.88
CA GLY A 75 3.72 31.13 -6.31
C GLY A 75 2.43 30.90 -7.10
N ASP A 76 2.55 30.79 -8.42
CA ASP A 76 1.46 30.35 -9.30
C ASP A 76 1.17 28.85 -9.12
N TYR A 77 0.09 28.36 -9.74
CA TYR A 77 -0.35 26.97 -9.58
C TYR A 77 0.73 25.96 -10.01
N ALA A 78 1.38 26.21 -11.15
CA ALA A 78 2.43 25.34 -11.68
C ALA A 78 3.67 25.28 -10.77
N ALA A 79 4.06 26.41 -10.16
CA ALA A 79 5.11 26.45 -9.15
C ALA A 79 4.72 25.68 -7.88
N ALA A 80 3.44 25.72 -7.51
CA ALA A 80 2.92 24.98 -6.37
C ALA A 80 2.95 23.45 -6.60
N GLU A 81 2.50 22.99 -7.77
CA GLU A 81 2.63 21.59 -8.16
C GLU A 81 4.09 21.13 -8.18
N SER A 82 4.97 21.93 -8.80
CA SER A 82 6.40 21.64 -8.87
C SER A 82 7.04 21.54 -7.49
N TYR A 83 6.62 22.40 -6.55
CA TYR A 83 7.07 22.34 -5.16
C TYR A 83 6.63 21.03 -4.49
N CYS A 84 5.36 20.65 -4.60
CA CYS A 84 4.87 19.41 -4.00
C CYS A 84 5.60 18.19 -4.56
N GLN A 85 5.79 18.14 -5.88
CA GLN A 85 6.58 17.09 -6.53
C GLN A 85 8.02 17.05 -6.02
N SER A 86 8.65 18.22 -5.78
CA SER A 86 10.04 18.30 -5.30
C SER A 86 10.26 17.73 -3.91
N ILE A 87 9.21 17.63 -3.08
CA ILE A 87 9.26 17.04 -1.74
C ILE A 87 8.69 15.61 -1.73
N GLY A 88 8.48 15.00 -2.90
CA GLY A 88 7.91 13.66 -3.02
C GLY A 88 6.45 13.56 -2.59
N ALA A 89 5.71 14.67 -2.72
CA ALA A 89 4.29 14.80 -2.39
C ALA A 89 3.49 15.21 -3.65
N GLU A 90 2.17 15.24 -3.55
CA GLU A 90 1.28 15.72 -4.62
C GLU A 90 0.56 16.99 -4.18
N ILE A 91 0.06 17.79 -5.12
CA ILE A 91 -0.77 18.94 -4.77
C ILE A 91 -2.05 18.47 -4.07
N ALA A 92 -2.49 19.19 -3.03
CA ALA A 92 -3.45 18.65 -2.07
C ALA A 92 -4.81 18.24 -2.66
N THR A 93 -5.17 16.97 -2.50
CA THR A 93 -6.54 16.47 -2.68
C THR A 93 -7.25 16.35 -1.34
N ILE A 94 -8.53 16.73 -1.26
CA ILE A 94 -9.28 16.79 0.00
C ILE A 94 -10.63 16.07 -0.15
N HIS A 95 -10.80 14.94 0.52
CA HIS A 95 -11.96 14.05 0.35
C HIS A 95 -12.96 14.11 1.52
N SER A 96 -12.66 14.84 2.59
CA SER A 96 -13.57 14.94 3.74
C SER A 96 -13.43 16.25 4.50
N ALA A 97 -14.42 16.54 5.35
CA ALA A 97 -14.36 17.68 6.27
C ALA A 97 -13.20 17.58 7.27
N THR A 98 -12.81 16.35 7.65
CA THR A 98 -11.66 16.11 8.52
C THR A 98 -10.36 16.45 7.79
N GLU A 99 -10.19 15.98 6.56
CA GLU A 99 -9.03 16.33 5.73
C GLU A 99 -8.98 17.83 5.45
N ASN A 100 -10.12 18.46 5.21
CA ASN A 100 -10.19 19.90 4.98
C ASN A 100 -9.68 20.69 6.20
N GLU A 101 -9.97 20.22 7.41
CA GLU A 101 -9.47 20.87 8.63
C GLU A 101 -7.96 20.67 8.78
N LEU A 102 -7.43 19.49 8.48
CA LEU A 102 -5.98 19.22 8.49
C LEU A 102 -5.25 20.08 7.43
N ALA A 103 -5.82 20.19 6.24
CA ALA A 103 -5.35 21.05 5.16
C ALA A 103 -5.36 22.53 5.59
N ARG A 104 -6.44 22.98 6.24
CA ARG A 104 -6.56 24.34 6.79
C ARG A 104 -5.51 24.61 7.86
N GLU A 105 -5.27 23.66 8.76
CA GLU A 105 -4.24 23.75 9.79
C GLU A 105 -2.83 23.85 9.18
N ALA A 106 -2.53 23.00 8.18
CA ALA A 106 -1.26 23.03 7.46
C ALA A 106 -1.03 24.34 6.68
N CYS A 107 -2.08 24.88 6.06
CA CYS A 107 -2.07 26.21 5.44
C CYS A 107 -1.92 27.36 6.44
N GLY A 108 -2.31 27.12 7.69
CA GLY A 108 -2.35 28.13 8.74
C GLY A 108 -3.21 29.33 8.35
N GLY A 109 -2.65 30.53 8.51
CA GLY A 109 -3.31 31.79 8.12
C GLY A 109 -3.05 32.24 6.69
N SER A 110 -2.51 31.38 5.82
CA SER A 110 -2.18 31.70 4.43
C SER A 110 -3.25 31.19 3.46
N SER A 111 -3.29 31.80 2.28
CA SER A 111 -3.93 31.22 1.10
C SER A 111 -3.10 30.06 0.57
N CYS A 112 -3.75 28.99 0.13
CA CYS A 112 -3.07 27.81 -0.39
C CYS A 112 -3.72 27.30 -1.68
N TRP A 113 -2.89 26.83 -2.60
CA TRP A 113 -3.32 26.03 -3.73
C TRP A 113 -3.78 24.65 -3.28
N ILE A 114 -4.90 24.18 -3.85
CA ILE A 114 -5.36 22.80 -3.73
C ILE A 114 -5.51 22.19 -5.13
N GLY A 115 -5.39 20.88 -5.23
CA GLY A 115 -5.35 20.11 -6.48
C GLY A 115 -6.70 19.94 -7.18
N LEU A 116 -7.63 20.88 -7.02
CA LEU A 116 -8.96 20.83 -7.64
C LEU A 116 -9.00 21.78 -8.84
N GLU A 117 -9.39 21.25 -10.01
CA GLU A 117 -9.43 22.00 -11.26
C GLU A 117 -10.78 21.89 -11.97
N GLU A 118 -11.17 22.94 -12.68
CA GLU A 118 -12.31 22.89 -13.60
C GLU A 118 -11.93 22.11 -14.86
N VAL A 119 -12.67 21.05 -15.15
CA VAL A 119 -12.51 20.20 -16.33
C VAL A 119 -13.61 20.51 -17.33
N GLY A 120 -13.21 21.02 -18.49
CA GLY A 120 -14.13 21.64 -19.43
C GLY A 120 -14.48 23.07 -19.01
N GLY A 121 -15.51 23.64 -19.62
CA GLY A 121 -15.93 25.01 -19.32
C GLY A 121 -14.96 26.10 -19.83
N ASP A 122 -15.34 27.34 -19.57
CA ASP A 122 -14.60 28.58 -19.84
C ASP A 122 -15.15 29.68 -18.92
N ALA A 123 -14.59 30.89 -18.99
CA ALA A 123 -15.02 32.07 -18.23
C ALA A 123 -16.53 32.40 -18.30
N SER A 124 -17.27 31.88 -19.28
CA SER A 124 -18.71 32.08 -19.44
C SER A 124 -19.57 30.94 -18.88
N THR A 125 -18.95 29.87 -18.40
CA THR A 125 -19.61 28.68 -17.86
C THR A 125 -20.25 29.01 -16.50
N PRO A 126 -21.59 28.91 -16.37
CA PRO A 126 -22.26 29.17 -15.11
C PRO A 126 -21.82 28.18 -14.02
N LYS A 127 -21.74 28.64 -12.77
CA LYS A 127 -21.40 27.84 -11.58
C LYS A 127 -22.03 26.44 -11.58
N GLU A 128 -23.33 26.35 -11.83
CA GLU A 128 -24.07 25.08 -11.82
C GLU A 128 -23.72 24.10 -12.96
N SER A 129 -22.98 24.56 -13.97
CA SER A 129 -22.53 23.79 -15.13
C SER A 129 -21.03 23.52 -15.12
N GLN A 130 -20.28 24.13 -14.19
CA GLN A 130 -18.85 23.86 -14.04
C GLN A 130 -18.65 22.45 -13.47
N THR A 131 -17.64 21.75 -13.98
CA THR A 131 -17.30 20.41 -13.53
C THR A 131 -15.90 20.44 -12.92
N TRP A 132 -15.79 20.10 -11.65
CA TRP A 132 -14.53 20.14 -10.91
C TRP A 132 -14.01 18.73 -10.62
N ARG A 133 -12.72 18.51 -10.85
CA ARG A 133 -12.05 17.21 -10.62
C ARG A 133 -10.73 17.42 -9.88
N TRP A 134 -10.37 16.43 -9.06
CA TRP A 134 -9.06 16.36 -8.44
C TRP A 134 -8.01 15.90 -9.46
N MET A 135 -6.75 16.29 -9.23
CA MET A 135 -5.62 15.88 -10.09
C MET A 135 -5.35 14.37 -10.12
N ASP A 136 -5.84 13.63 -9.10
CA ASP A 136 -5.83 12.16 -9.06
C ASP A 136 -6.91 11.52 -9.95
N GLY A 137 -7.73 12.33 -10.63
CA GLY A 137 -8.81 11.90 -11.51
C GLY A 137 -10.15 11.63 -10.80
N SER A 138 -10.17 11.65 -9.46
CA SER A 138 -11.38 11.43 -8.68
C SER A 138 -12.36 12.61 -8.79
N THR A 139 -13.65 12.31 -8.64
CA THR A 139 -14.69 13.35 -8.65
C THR A 139 -14.76 14.06 -7.30
N ALA A 140 -15.01 15.38 -7.32
CA ALA A 140 -15.13 16.19 -6.11
C ALA A 140 -16.45 15.92 -5.34
N SER A 141 -16.56 14.74 -4.73
CA SER A 141 -17.71 14.31 -3.94
C SER A 141 -17.86 15.09 -2.63
N TYR A 142 -16.73 15.47 -2.02
CA TYR A 142 -16.64 16.46 -0.95
C TYR A 142 -16.23 17.81 -1.55
N THR A 143 -16.95 18.86 -1.17
CA THR A 143 -16.56 20.24 -1.49
C THR A 143 -16.73 21.14 -0.29
N ASN A 144 -15.87 22.15 -0.18
CA ASN A 144 -15.97 23.19 0.85
C ASN A 144 -15.94 24.61 0.25
N TRP A 145 -16.57 24.78 -0.92
CA TRP A 145 -16.72 26.07 -1.58
C TRP A 145 -17.36 27.10 -0.65
N LEU A 146 -16.84 28.33 -0.68
CA LEU A 146 -17.57 29.48 -0.13
C LEU A 146 -18.94 29.57 -0.86
N PRO A 147 -20.05 29.98 -0.20
CA PRO A 147 -21.39 29.93 -0.80
C PRO A 147 -21.54 30.63 -2.18
N SER A 148 -20.73 31.65 -2.47
CA SER A 148 -20.70 32.31 -3.78
C SER A 148 -19.87 31.57 -4.83
N GLU A 149 -18.88 30.78 -4.43
CA GLU A 149 -17.90 30.11 -5.31
C GLU A 149 -18.34 28.71 -5.76
N PRO A 150 -17.84 28.19 -6.89
CA PRO A 150 -16.98 28.87 -7.87
C PRO A 150 -17.78 29.84 -8.76
N GLN A 151 -17.22 30.98 -9.13
CA GLN A 151 -17.97 32.05 -9.80
C GLN A 151 -17.28 32.70 -11.01
N ASN A 152 -16.07 32.29 -11.39
CA ASN A 152 -15.27 32.89 -12.46
C ASN A 152 -15.21 34.42 -12.30
N HIS A 153 -14.61 34.88 -11.20
CA HIS A 153 -14.62 36.27 -10.76
C HIS A 153 -14.15 37.23 -11.86
N GLU A 154 -14.86 38.35 -12.01
CA GLU A 154 -14.66 39.36 -13.07
C GLU A 154 -14.77 38.85 -14.52
N GLY A 155 -15.28 37.62 -14.72
CA GLY A 155 -15.38 36.99 -16.04
C GLY A 155 -14.03 36.49 -16.56
N ASN A 156 -13.11 36.15 -15.65
CA ASN A 156 -11.89 35.40 -15.97
C ASN A 156 -12.16 33.90 -15.83
N ASP A 157 -11.43 33.09 -16.58
CA ASP A 157 -11.47 31.63 -16.46
C ASP A 157 -10.63 31.22 -15.24
N GLU A 158 -11.29 30.94 -14.12
CA GLU A 158 -10.63 30.58 -12.86
C GLU A 158 -10.59 29.05 -12.74
N ARG A 159 -9.62 28.45 -13.42
CA ARG A 159 -9.55 27.00 -13.64
C ARG A 159 -9.08 26.21 -12.42
N ASN A 160 -8.54 26.85 -11.40
CA ASN A 160 -7.90 26.21 -10.25
C ASN A 160 -8.59 26.62 -8.95
N ALA A 161 -8.48 25.80 -7.91
CA ALA A 161 -9.03 26.12 -6.60
C ALA A 161 -7.96 26.47 -5.57
N ILE A 162 -8.32 27.37 -4.66
CA ILE A 162 -7.52 27.75 -3.50
C ILE A 162 -8.33 27.62 -2.22
N MET A 163 -7.65 27.22 -1.14
CA MET A 163 -8.17 27.30 0.21
C MET A 163 -7.75 28.63 0.85
N ASN A 164 -8.65 29.23 1.62
CA ASN A 164 -8.46 30.52 2.30
C ASN A 164 -8.17 31.64 1.29
N CYS A 165 -9.18 32.42 0.89
CA CYS A 165 -8.98 33.52 -0.05
C CYS A 165 -9.19 34.90 0.60
N CYS A 166 -8.78 35.92 -0.14
CA CYS A 166 -8.62 37.30 0.29
C CYS A 166 -9.97 38.04 0.41
N GLY A 167 -10.40 38.30 1.65
CA GLY A 167 -11.39 39.33 1.96
C GLY A 167 -10.71 40.67 2.31
N THR A 168 -11.46 41.79 2.24
CA THR A 168 -10.93 43.17 2.32
C THR A 168 -10.26 43.60 3.63
N ASP A 169 -10.06 42.70 4.61
CA ASP A 169 -9.40 43.01 5.89
C ASP A 169 -8.38 41.92 6.34
N GLY A 170 -8.00 40.98 5.45
CA GLY A 170 -7.05 39.91 5.75
C GLY A 170 -7.39 38.59 5.03
N VAL A 171 -6.50 37.60 5.17
CA VAL A 171 -6.76 36.22 4.69
C VAL A 171 -7.85 35.61 5.56
N ASP A 172 -8.95 35.16 4.96
CA ASP A 172 -9.96 34.38 5.68
C ASP A 172 -9.44 32.94 5.85
N ALA A 173 -8.97 32.60 7.05
CA ALA A 173 -8.46 31.27 7.39
C ALA A 173 -9.57 30.27 7.75
N SER A 174 -10.74 30.40 7.11
CA SER A 174 -11.94 29.61 7.35
C SER A 174 -11.87 28.18 6.81
N GLY A 175 -10.89 27.88 5.96
CA GLY A 175 -10.76 26.62 5.25
C GLY A 175 -11.71 26.49 4.04
N MET A 176 -12.43 27.55 3.68
CA MET A 176 -13.35 27.56 2.54
C MET A 176 -12.58 27.75 1.22
N TRP A 177 -13.14 27.21 0.15
CA TRP A 177 -12.52 27.18 -1.18
C TRP A 177 -13.07 28.27 -2.09
N TYR A 178 -12.20 28.75 -2.97
CA TYR A 178 -12.45 29.75 -3.98
C TYR A 178 -11.80 29.28 -5.27
N ASP A 179 -12.38 29.60 -6.42
CA ASP A 179 -11.71 29.49 -7.70
C ASP A 179 -10.72 30.65 -7.88
N ALA A 180 -9.64 30.39 -8.62
CA ALA A 180 -8.59 31.34 -8.93
C ALA A 180 -7.98 31.05 -10.31
N PRO A 181 -7.45 32.06 -11.01
CA PRO A 181 -6.69 31.83 -12.24
C PRO A 181 -5.33 31.21 -11.91
N ASP A 182 -4.83 30.34 -12.80
CA ASP A 182 -3.58 29.59 -12.65
C ASP A 182 -2.36 30.48 -12.34
N ASP A 183 -2.35 31.71 -12.85
CA ASP A 183 -1.29 32.71 -12.68
C ASP A 183 -1.38 33.52 -11.36
N TYR A 184 -2.30 33.19 -10.46
CA TYR A 184 -2.44 33.91 -9.19
C TYR A 184 -1.27 33.64 -8.23
N TRP A 185 -0.29 34.54 -8.18
CA TRP A 185 1.00 34.30 -7.50
C TRP A 185 1.00 34.33 -5.96
N ALA A 186 -0.14 34.53 -5.30
CA ALA A 186 -0.22 34.77 -3.85
C ALA A 186 -0.38 33.52 -2.96
N PRO A 187 -1.07 32.44 -3.37
CA PRO A 187 -1.21 31.24 -2.55
C PRO A 187 0.09 30.45 -2.43
N LYS A 188 0.24 29.74 -1.32
CA LYS A 188 1.33 28.79 -1.07
C LYS A 188 0.94 27.40 -1.61
N PRO A 189 1.89 26.54 -1.98
CA PRO A 189 1.57 25.14 -2.24
C PRO A 189 1.07 24.48 -0.97
N LEU A 190 -0.04 23.75 -1.07
CA LEU A 190 -0.42 22.74 -0.09
C LEU A 190 -0.22 21.37 -0.72
N CYS A 191 0.57 20.55 -0.07
CA CYS A 191 0.96 19.24 -0.56
C CYS A 191 0.36 18.14 0.29
N ARG A 192 -0.10 17.08 -0.33
CA ARG A 192 -0.55 15.84 0.31
C ARG A 192 0.60 14.84 0.30
N THR A 193 0.93 14.29 1.47
CA THR A 193 2.19 13.56 1.71
C THR A 193 2.06 12.03 1.70
N ASP A 194 0.87 11.49 1.52
CA ASP A 194 0.65 10.06 1.29
C ASP A 194 0.86 9.65 -0.18
N GLY A 195 1.13 10.62 -1.07
CA GLY A 195 1.46 10.41 -2.48
C GLY A 195 2.96 10.50 -2.77
N SER A 196 3.66 9.37 -2.75
CA SER A 196 5.01 9.27 -3.34
C SER A 196 4.92 9.48 -4.86
N GLY A 197 5.77 10.30 -5.47
CA GLY A 197 5.61 10.72 -6.88
C GLY A 197 5.49 9.58 -7.92
N GLY A 198 4.41 9.62 -8.71
CA GLY A 198 4.19 8.80 -9.91
C GLY A 198 2.90 9.24 -10.60
N SER A 199 2.99 9.66 -11.86
CA SER A 199 1.87 10.21 -12.64
C SER A 199 0.57 9.40 -12.54
N SER A 200 -0.55 10.12 -12.43
CA SER A 200 -1.96 9.69 -12.26
C SER A 200 -2.57 8.76 -13.33
N ALA A 201 -1.75 8.04 -14.10
CA ALA A 201 -2.23 7.08 -15.11
C ALA A 201 -2.05 5.60 -14.71
N GLU A 202 -1.34 5.28 -13.62
CA GLU A 202 -0.99 3.88 -13.29
C GLU A 202 -1.35 3.42 -11.87
N ARG A 203 -2.04 4.23 -11.06
CA ARG A 203 -2.44 3.86 -9.69
C ARG A 203 -3.93 3.57 -9.61
N GLY A 204 -4.30 2.31 -9.35
CA GLY A 204 -5.64 1.95 -8.88
C GLY A 204 -6.61 1.34 -9.91
N ALA A 205 -6.15 0.91 -11.07
CA ALA A 205 -7.04 0.28 -12.06
C ALA A 205 -7.03 -1.26 -11.94
N CYS A 206 -8.19 -1.90 -11.72
CA CYS A 206 -8.33 -3.36 -11.72
C CYS A 206 -8.82 -3.91 -13.05
N THR A 207 -8.19 -4.97 -13.54
CA THR A 207 -8.71 -5.82 -14.61
C THR A 207 -9.30 -7.08 -14.00
N ILE A 208 -10.37 -7.60 -14.59
CA ILE A 208 -11.02 -8.83 -14.14
C ILE A 208 -11.05 -9.81 -15.31
N SER A 209 -10.73 -11.06 -15.06
CA SER A 209 -10.73 -12.12 -16.08
C SER A 209 -11.23 -13.45 -15.53
N GLY A 210 -11.77 -14.30 -16.39
CA GLY A 210 -12.21 -15.66 -16.05
C GLY A 210 -13.65 -15.75 -15.54
N ILE A 211 -14.49 -14.75 -15.86
CA ILE A 211 -15.91 -14.72 -15.51
C ILE A 211 -16.70 -15.47 -16.57
N ALA A 212 -17.17 -16.68 -16.24
CA ALA A 212 -17.91 -17.53 -17.14
C ALA A 212 -19.07 -18.25 -16.44
N CYS A 213 -20.29 -18.05 -16.96
CA CYS A 213 -21.44 -18.88 -16.58
C CYS A 213 -21.30 -20.28 -17.19
N PRO A 214 -21.78 -21.35 -16.52
CA PRO A 214 -21.83 -22.68 -17.11
C PRO A 214 -22.55 -22.71 -18.46
N ASP A 215 -22.00 -23.45 -19.43
CA ASP A 215 -22.52 -23.57 -20.81
C ASP A 215 -24.02 -23.96 -20.88
N GLU A 216 -24.53 -24.67 -19.87
CA GLU A 216 -25.91 -25.13 -19.81
C GLU A 216 -26.92 -24.03 -19.38
N HIS A 217 -26.43 -22.88 -18.91
CA HIS A 217 -27.22 -21.77 -18.32
C HIS A 217 -26.79 -20.37 -18.76
N THR A 218 -26.05 -20.24 -19.86
CA THR A 218 -25.77 -18.93 -20.47
C THR A 218 -27.04 -18.38 -21.13
N ASP A 219 -27.75 -17.50 -20.42
CA ASP A 219 -28.86 -16.71 -20.96
C ASP A 219 -28.33 -15.78 -22.07
N THR A 220 -29.05 -15.65 -23.19
CA THR A 220 -28.68 -14.74 -24.28
C THR A 220 -28.61 -13.28 -23.87
N ASP A 221 -29.28 -12.91 -22.78
CA ASP A 221 -29.30 -11.55 -22.25
C ASP A 221 -28.12 -11.30 -21.28
N MET A 222 -27.37 -12.35 -20.88
CA MET A 222 -26.19 -12.26 -20.02
C MET A 222 -24.91 -12.55 -20.81
N ASP A 223 -24.16 -11.50 -21.11
CA ASP A 223 -22.87 -11.58 -21.81
C ASP A 223 -21.77 -10.94 -20.97
N TYR A 224 -20.93 -11.77 -20.34
CA TYR A 224 -19.77 -11.32 -19.56
C TYR A 224 -18.48 -11.22 -20.40
N THR A 225 -18.50 -11.58 -21.69
CA THR A 225 -17.29 -11.63 -22.52
C THR A 225 -16.62 -10.27 -22.70
N HIS A 226 -17.37 -9.18 -22.48
CA HIS A 226 -16.82 -7.84 -22.47
C HIS A 226 -15.93 -7.59 -21.24
N ILE A 227 -16.22 -8.16 -20.07
CA ILE A 227 -15.39 -8.01 -18.86
C ILE A 227 -13.98 -8.57 -19.09
N ASP A 228 -13.88 -9.77 -19.68
CA ASP A 228 -12.62 -10.51 -19.88
C ASP A 228 -11.65 -9.87 -20.90
N SER A 229 -11.89 -8.64 -21.36
CA SER A 229 -10.98 -7.94 -22.25
C SER A 229 -9.90 -7.18 -21.46
N SER A 230 -8.63 -7.30 -21.88
CA SER A 230 -7.50 -6.58 -21.28
C SER A 230 -7.61 -5.05 -21.31
N ASN A 231 -8.59 -4.51 -22.04
CA ASN A 231 -8.83 -3.08 -22.16
C ASN A 231 -9.83 -2.56 -21.12
N ASN A 232 -10.59 -3.44 -20.47
CA ASN A 232 -11.60 -3.05 -19.51
C ASN A 232 -11.02 -2.98 -18.10
N LYS A 233 -11.13 -1.80 -17.49
CA LYS A 233 -10.48 -1.47 -16.22
C LYS A 233 -11.46 -0.80 -15.26
N TRP A 234 -11.52 -1.32 -14.04
CA TRP A 234 -12.20 -0.72 -12.90
C TRP A 234 -11.24 0.24 -12.21
N ILE A 235 -11.45 1.53 -12.44
CA ILE A 235 -10.59 2.59 -11.93
C ILE A 235 -10.98 2.90 -10.49
N TRP A 236 -9.99 2.96 -9.59
CA TRP A 236 -10.18 3.36 -8.22
C TRP A 236 -10.89 4.71 -8.17
N SER A 237 -11.94 4.78 -7.35
CA SER A 237 -12.86 5.93 -7.32
C SER A 237 -13.03 6.51 -5.91
N GLY A 238 -12.27 6.01 -4.94
CA GLY A 238 -12.25 6.51 -3.57
C GLY A 238 -12.35 5.39 -2.53
N THR A 239 -12.70 5.78 -1.31
CA THR A 239 -12.94 4.86 -0.19
C THR A 239 -14.37 4.96 0.35
N THR A 240 -14.88 3.85 0.88
CA THR A 240 -16.14 3.77 1.62
C THR A 240 -15.95 4.24 3.06
N SER A 241 -17.02 4.47 3.82
CA SER A 241 -16.91 4.99 5.20
C SER A 241 -16.15 4.09 6.17
N ASP A 242 -15.97 2.80 5.85
CA ASP A 242 -15.14 1.84 6.59
C ASP A 242 -13.68 1.82 6.13
N GLY A 243 -13.27 2.71 5.22
CA GLY A 243 -11.89 2.90 4.75
C GLY A 243 -11.49 2.06 3.53
N ARG A 244 -12.35 1.17 3.05
CA ARG A 244 -12.03 0.27 1.93
C ARG A 244 -12.16 0.94 0.58
N SER A 245 -11.32 0.52 -0.37
CA SER A 245 -11.38 1.02 -1.74
C SER A 245 -12.64 0.60 -2.49
N TRP A 246 -13.11 1.45 -3.41
CA TRP A 246 -14.11 1.08 -4.41
C TRP A 246 -13.69 1.57 -5.80
N TYR A 247 -14.21 0.90 -6.83
CA TYR A 247 -13.76 1.10 -8.21
C TYR A 247 -14.96 1.22 -9.15
N GLU A 248 -14.79 2.01 -10.22
CA GLU A 248 -15.79 2.30 -11.24
C GLU A 248 -15.21 2.03 -12.64
N ASN A 249 -16.00 1.44 -13.52
CA ASN A 249 -15.63 1.21 -14.91
C ASN A 249 -16.64 1.87 -15.85
N ASP A 250 -16.17 2.78 -16.72
CA ASP A 250 -17.02 3.53 -17.64
C ASP A 250 -17.26 2.82 -18.99
N ASP A 251 -16.50 1.78 -19.29
CA ASP A 251 -16.48 1.10 -20.59
C ASP A 251 -17.21 -0.27 -20.59
N VAL A 252 -17.64 -0.75 -19.42
CA VAL A 252 -18.39 -2.01 -19.26
C VAL A 252 -19.91 -1.78 -19.13
N SER A 253 -20.69 -2.86 -19.28
CA SER A 253 -22.15 -2.80 -19.17
C SER A 253 -22.59 -2.14 -17.85
N VAL A 254 -23.69 -1.37 -17.91
CA VAL A 254 -24.35 -0.79 -16.73
C VAL A 254 -24.73 -1.82 -15.68
N MET A 255 -24.73 -3.12 -16.02
CA MET A 255 -25.02 -4.21 -15.09
C MET A 255 -23.82 -4.54 -14.19
N VAL A 256 -22.57 -4.31 -14.62
CA VAL A 256 -21.31 -4.70 -13.93
C VAL A 256 -20.35 -3.53 -13.79
N LYS A 257 -20.88 -2.38 -13.38
CA LYS A 257 -20.14 -1.10 -13.41
C LYS A 257 -19.23 -0.86 -12.20
N TYR A 258 -19.66 -1.26 -11.01
CA TYR A 258 -18.98 -0.93 -9.75
C TYR A 258 -18.41 -2.19 -9.10
N LEU A 259 -17.20 -2.08 -8.54
CA LEU A 259 -16.51 -3.13 -7.78
C LEU A 259 -16.21 -2.61 -6.37
N TYR A 260 -16.74 -3.28 -5.35
CA TYR A 260 -16.47 -2.93 -3.95
C TYR A 260 -16.80 -4.07 -2.99
N TYR A 261 -16.33 -3.93 -1.75
CA TYR A 261 -16.51 -4.92 -0.69
C TYR A 261 -17.83 -4.72 0.06
N SER A 262 -18.53 -5.81 0.37
CA SER A 262 -19.63 -5.78 1.35
C SER A 262 -19.63 -7.02 2.24
N THR A 263 -19.84 -6.79 3.53
CA THR A 263 -19.95 -7.88 4.51
C THR A 263 -21.18 -8.76 4.25
N ARG A 264 -22.23 -8.20 3.65
CA ARG A 264 -23.44 -8.95 3.23
C ARG A 264 -23.26 -9.71 1.93
N ALA A 265 -22.32 -9.29 1.09
CA ALA A 265 -21.88 -10.06 -0.07
C ALA A 265 -20.92 -11.19 0.31
N HIS A 266 -20.39 -11.17 1.54
CA HIS A 266 -19.32 -12.07 2.01
C HIS A 266 -18.01 -11.93 1.20
N GLY A 267 -17.73 -10.72 0.69
CA GLY A 267 -16.54 -10.44 -0.10
C GLY A 267 -16.69 -9.24 -1.03
N TRP A 268 -15.86 -9.22 -2.07
CA TRP A 268 -15.95 -8.25 -3.17
C TRP A 268 -17.05 -8.65 -4.15
N PHE A 269 -17.73 -7.68 -4.75
CA PHE A 269 -18.78 -7.99 -5.73
C PHE A 269 -18.89 -6.93 -6.83
N LEU A 270 -19.36 -7.37 -8.00
CA LEU A 270 -19.71 -6.52 -9.14
C LEU A 270 -21.19 -6.19 -9.16
N THR A 271 -21.52 -4.94 -9.41
CA THR A 271 -22.93 -4.47 -9.42
C THR A 271 -23.15 -3.28 -10.34
N ALA A 272 -24.42 -3.08 -10.68
CA ALA A 272 -24.90 -1.92 -11.44
C ALA A 272 -25.06 -0.67 -10.58
N THR A 273 -25.11 -0.82 -9.27
CA THR A 273 -25.52 0.25 -8.35
C THR A 273 -24.31 0.75 -7.57
N ALA A 274 -24.07 2.06 -7.61
CA ALA A 274 -22.96 2.68 -6.90
C ALA A 274 -23.02 2.41 -5.39
N PRO A 275 -21.87 2.26 -4.70
CA PRO A 275 -21.83 2.05 -3.26
C PRO A 275 -22.41 3.25 -2.50
N ASP A 276 -23.13 2.98 -1.40
CA ASP A 276 -23.50 4.03 -0.45
C ASP A 276 -22.28 4.36 0.43
N LEU A 277 -21.51 5.36 0.02
CA LEU A 277 -20.28 5.79 0.69
C LEU A 277 -20.51 6.27 2.13
N SER A 278 -21.75 6.58 2.50
CA SER A 278 -22.09 7.02 3.87
C SER A 278 -22.42 5.87 4.82
N ALA A 279 -22.63 4.66 4.28
CA ALA A 279 -22.96 3.48 5.07
C ALA A 279 -21.70 2.72 5.49
N ALA A 280 -21.66 2.26 6.74
CA ALA A 280 -20.59 1.42 7.27
C ALA A 280 -20.44 0.05 6.57
N ASP A 281 -21.49 -0.36 5.85
CA ASP A 281 -21.49 -1.52 4.95
C ASP A 281 -22.26 -1.09 3.70
N PRO A 282 -21.55 -0.79 2.58
CA PRO A 282 -22.19 -0.36 1.36
C PRO A 282 -22.94 -1.56 0.76
N TRP A 283 -24.24 -1.64 1.02
CA TRP A 283 -25.07 -2.70 0.46
C TRP A 283 -26.17 -2.11 -0.40
N VAL A 284 -26.17 -2.51 -1.66
CA VAL A 284 -27.22 -2.18 -2.62
C VAL A 284 -28.00 -3.45 -2.91
N GLY A 285 -29.26 -3.51 -2.48
CA GLY A 285 -30.10 -4.65 -2.81
C GLY A 285 -30.55 -4.58 -4.27
N GLY A 286 -30.43 -5.70 -5.01
CA GLY A 286 -31.24 -5.95 -6.20
C GLY A 286 -30.56 -5.95 -7.57
N ASN A 287 -29.26 -5.65 -7.70
CA ASN A 287 -28.54 -5.64 -9.00
C ASN A 287 -27.10 -6.18 -8.93
N ASN A 288 -26.80 -7.02 -7.94
CA ASN A 288 -25.48 -7.65 -7.80
C ASN A 288 -25.36 -8.74 -8.87
N GLN A 289 -24.28 -8.73 -9.64
CA GLN A 289 -24.08 -9.65 -10.77
C GLN A 289 -23.07 -10.73 -10.46
N VAL A 290 -21.98 -10.40 -9.78
CA VAL A 290 -20.92 -11.35 -9.46
C VAL A 290 -20.51 -11.15 -8.02
N ARG A 291 -20.40 -12.23 -7.25
CA ARG A 291 -19.86 -12.21 -5.88
C ARG A 291 -18.61 -13.06 -5.84
N PHE A 292 -17.54 -12.47 -5.33
CA PHE A 292 -16.28 -13.14 -5.10
C PHE A 292 -16.22 -13.52 -3.61
N TYR A 293 -16.32 -14.81 -3.29
CA TYR A 293 -16.26 -15.28 -1.91
C TYR A 293 -14.82 -15.48 -1.46
N GLY A 294 -14.54 -15.16 -0.19
CA GLY A 294 -13.22 -15.29 0.42
C GLY A 294 -13.00 -14.21 1.48
N GLN A 295 -12.20 -14.49 2.53
CA GLN A 295 -11.84 -13.46 3.49
C GLN A 295 -10.86 -12.48 2.85
N ALA A 296 -11.31 -11.22 2.75
CA ALA A 296 -10.63 -9.99 2.33
C ALA A 296 -9.11 -10.08 2.08
N HIS A 297 -8.71 -9.79 0.84
CA HIS A 297 -7.38 -9.30 0.44
C HIS A 297 -7.13 -7.88 0.99
N GLY A 298 -7.34 -7.67 2.29
CA GLY A 298 -7.31 -6.36 2.94
C GLY A 298 -8.27 -5.35 2.30
N ASP A 299 -7.75 -4.15 1.99
CA ASP A 299 -8.47 -3.04 1.34
C ASP A 299 -8.46 -3.13 -0.20
N SER A 300 -7.94 -4.24 -0.76
CA SER A 300 -7.79 -4.48 -2.20
C SER A 300 -8.71 -5.60 -2.71
N PRO A 301 -9.26 -5.49 -3.93
CA PRO A 301 -9.92 -6.61 -4.62
C PRO A 301 -8.96 -7.53 -5.36
N ASP A 302 -7.66 -7.20 -5.42
CA ASP A 302 -6.63 -7.98 -6.10
C ASP A 302 -6.58 -9.42 -5.57
N GLY A 303 -6.63 -10.41 -6.45
CA GLY A 303 -6.63 -11.81 -6.02
C GLY A 303 -7.24 -12.80 -7.02
N VAL A 304 -7.15 -14.08 -6.63
CA VAL A 304 -7.65 -15.22 -7.38
C VAL A 304 -8.80 -15.86 -6.62
N PHE A 305 -9.99 -15.88 -7.21
CA PHE A 305 -11.22 -16.35 -6.59
C PHE A 305 -11.67 -17.67 -7.21
N HIS A 306 -11.62 -18.73 -6.40
CA HIS A 306 -12.06 -20.07 -6.79
C HIS A 306 -13.57 -20.30 -6.57
N ASP A 307 -14.18 -19.57 -5.63
CA ASP A 307 -15.60 -19.62 -5.33
C ASP A 307 -16.23 -18.26 -5.69
N ALA A 308 -16.73 -18.14 -6.92
CA ALA A 308 -17.45 -16.96 -7.37
C ALA A 308 -18.87 -17.33 -7.80
N ASP A 309 -19.87 -16.63 -7.25
CA ASP A 309 -21.28 -16.80 -7.66
C ASP A 309 -21.64 -15.74 -8.69
N LEU A 310 -22.17 -16.17 -9.82
CA LEU A 310 -22.65 -15.30 -10.88
C LEU A 310 -24.17 -15.34 -11.02
N TYR A 311 -24.73 -14.19 -11.34
CA TYR A 311 -26.05 -14.08 -11.89
C TYR A 311 -26.03 -14.50 -13.36
N CYS A 312 -26.69 -15.60 -13.71
CA CYS A 312 -26.65 -16.17 -15.07
C CYS A 312 -27.94 -16.03 -15.87
N GLY A 313 -28.92 -15.25 -15.39
CA GLY A 313 -30.07 -14.81 -16.19
C GLY A 313 -31.46 -15.17 -15.64
N HIS A 314 -32.46 -15.06 -16.52
CA HIS A 314 -33.90 -15.02 -16.24
C HIS A 314 -34.67 -16.13 -16.98
N ASP A 315 -34.18 -17.37 -16.94
CA ASP A 315 -34.75 -18.43 -17.76
C ASP A 315 -35.94 -19.18 -17.13
N THR A 316 -36.60 -19.99 -17.96
CA THR A 316 -37.57 -21.00 -17.51
C THR A 316 -36.97 -22.40 -17.67
N GLY A 317 -36.60 -23.07 -16.57
CA GLY A 317 -36.03 -24.41 -16.61
C GLY A 317 -35.68 -25.00 -15.24
N ASP A 318 -35.14 -26.23 -15.23
CA ASP A 318 -34.49 -26.79 -14.05
C ASP A 318 -33.05 -26.23 -13.95
N PRO A 319 -32.54 -25.94 -12.73
CA PRO A 319 -31.19 -25.42 -12.57
C PRO A 319 -30.12 -26.44 -13.00
N ALA A 320 -29.05 -25.98 -13.66
CA ALA A 320 -27.84 -26.76 -13.91
C ALA A 320 -27.12 -27.11 -12.59
N ASP A 321 -26.22 -28.09 -12.64
CA ASP A 321 -25.38 -28.43 -11.48
C ASP A 321 -24.53 -27.22 -11.07
N GLY A 322 -24.51 -26.87 -9.79
CA GLY A 322 -23.85 -25.64 -9.28
C GLY A 322 -24.72 -24.38 -9.35
N CYS A 323 -25.95 -24.47 -9.86
CA CYS A 323 -26.89 -23.35 -9.89
C CYS A 323 -27.99 -23.46 -8.84
N SER A 324 -28.28 -22.35 -8.18
CA SER A 324 -29.43 -22.17 -7.31
C SER A 324 -30.52 -21.32 -7.99
N LYS A 325 -31.77 -21.68 -7.73
CA LYS A 325 -32.96 -21.10 -8.34
C LYS A 325 -33.81 -20.36 -7.31
N THR A 326 -34.15 -19.09 -7.58
CA THR A 326 -35.03 -18.28 -6.73
C THR A 326 -36.26 -17.80 -7.51
N PRO A 327 -37.48 -18.23 -7.15
CA PRO A 327 -38.71 -17.82 -7.85
C PRO A 327 -39.10 -16.36 -7.60
N ARG A 328 -39.50 -15.66 -8.67
CA ARG A 328 -39.90 -14.24 -8.62
C ARG A 328 -41.39 -13.98 -8.41
N GLY A 329 -42.23 -15.00 -8.63
CA GLY A 329 -43.69 -14.88 -8.51
C GLY A 329 -44.40 -14.24 -9.71
N ASP A 330 -43.66 -13.83 -10.75
CA ASP A 330 -44.17 -13.37 -12.06
C ASP A 330 -44.10 -14.47 -13.15
N GLY A 331 -43.65 -15.67 -12.79
CA GLY A 331 -43.48 -16.81 -13.69
C GLY A 331 -42.06 -16.96 -14.25
N GLN A 332 -41.13 -16.09 -13.84
CA GLN A 332 -39.69 -16.22 -14.11
C GLN A 332 -38.92 -16.58 -12.82
N ASP A 333 -37.69 -17.05 -13.00
CA ASP A 333 -36.79 -17.45 -11.93
C ASP A 333 -35.45 -16.72 -12.05
N PHE A 334 -34.79 -16.48 -10.92
CA PHE A 334 -33.40 -16.02 -10.86
C PHE A 334 -32.46 -17.21 -10.70
N TYR A 335 -31.38 -17.24 -11.48
CA TYR A 335 -30.34 -18.26 -11.35
C TYR A 335 -29.03 -17.63 -10.87
N TRP A 336 -28.51 -18.17 -9.77
CA TRP A 336 -27.18 -17.88 -9.25
C TRP A 336 -26.34 -19.15 -9.38
N CYS A 337 -25.24 -19.09 -10.10
CA CYS A 337 -24.42 -20.24 -10.43
C CYS A 337 -22.98 -20.05 -10.00
N ASP A 338 -22.32 -21.15 -9.62
CA ASP A 338 -20.87 -21.17 -9.46
C ASP A 338 -20.18 -20.82 -10.79
N ASN A 339 -19.06 -20.10 -10.72
CA ASN A 339 -18.21 -19.80 -11.87
C ASN A 339 -17.62 -21.06 -12.49
N ASP A 340 -17.67 -21.16 -13.82
CA ASP A 340 -16.98 -22.23 -14.54
C ASP A 340 -15.49 -21.90 -14.68
N GLY A 341 -14.71 -22.20 -13.64
CA GLY A 341 -13.27 -21.97 -13.58
C GLY A 341 -12.87 -21.06 -12.43
N THR A 342 -11.87 -20.21 -12.65
CA THR A 342 -11.32 -19.33 -11.62
C THR A 342 -11.37 -17.89 -12.12
N VAL A 343 -11.81 -16.97 -11.26
CA VAL A 343 -11.80 -15.54 -11.56
C VAL A 343 -10.50 -14.94 -11.03
N THR A 344 -9.82 -14.14 -11.83
CA THR A 344 -8.66 -13.35 -11.41
C THR A 344 -9.01 -11.87 -11.48
N VAL A 345 -8.86 -11.17 -10.37
CA VAL A 345 -8.88 -9.72 -10.30
C VAL A 345 -7.44 -9.25 -10.14
N SER A 346 -6.97 -8.41 -11.05
CA SER A 346 -5.61 -7.85 -11.02
C SER A 346 -5.71 -6.33 -10.92
N CYS A 347 -5.44 -5.79 -9.75
CA CYS A 347 -5.43 -4.35 -9.50
C CYS A 347 -4.05 -3.77 -9.72
N GLY A 348 -3.98 -2.62 -10.37
CA GLY A 348 -2.80 -1.77 -10.51
C GLY A 348 -2.38 -1.22 -9.15
N SER A 349 -1.86 -2.13 -8.32
CA SER A 349 -0.86 -1.95 -7.30
C SER A 349 0.15 -3.06 -7.59
N ALA A 350 0.99 -2.84 -8.59
CA ALA A 350 2.13 -3.70 -8.81
C ALA A 350 3.05 -3.59 -7.57
N THR A 351 2.92 -4.53 -6.65
CA THR A 351 4.09 -4.99 -5.88
C THR A 351 4.99 -5.90 -6.72
N ALA A 352 4.65 -6.11 -8.01
CA ALA A 352 5.60 -6.51 -9.02
C ALA A 352 6.57 -5.36 -9.35
N GLY A 353 7.60 -5.17 -8.51
CA GLY A 353 8.73 -4.28 -8.85
C GLY A 353 9.32 -3.47 -7.70
N THR A 354 8.70 -3.42 -6.52
CA THR A 354 9.26 -2.70 -5.36
C THR A 354 10.15 -3.61 -4.53
N CYS A 355 11.37 -3.16 -4.27
CA CYS A 355 12.22 -3.74 -3.24
C CYS A 355 11.47 -3.80 -1.91
N PHE A 356 11.51 -4.94 -1.25
CA PHE A 356 11.02 -5.08 0.12
C PHE A 356 12.17 -5.54 1.01
N SER A 357 12.29 -4.94 2.18
CA SER A 357 13.18 -5.41 3.24
C SER A 357 12.56 -5.10 4.58
N ASP A 358 12.71 -6.02 5.53
CA ASP A 358 12.35 -5.84 6.92
C ASP A 358 13.44 -6.50 7.78
N ASP A 359 14.07 -5.69 8.63
CA ASP A 359 15.10 -6.09 9.59
C ASP A 359 14.50 -6.42 10.97
N PHE A 360 13.17 -6.42 11.08
CA PHE A 360 12.40 -6.65 12.31
C PHE A 360 12.83 -5.79 13.50
N SER A 361 13.49 -4.65 13.27
CA SER A 361 13.88 -3.68 14.31
C SER A 361 12.68 -2.96 14.91
N SER A 362 11.56 -2.92 14.17
CA SER A 362 10.28 -2.37 14.61
C SER A 362 9.10 -3.25 14.16
N ILE A 363 7.94 -3.07 14.78
CA ILE A 363 6.74 -3.82 14.42
C ILE A 363 6.12 -3.18 13.17
N ASP A 364 6.20 -3.86 12.02
CA ASP A 364 5.44 -3.52 10.81
C ASP A 364 4.03 -4.13 10.88
N SER A 365 2.99 -3.28 10.80
CA SER A 365 1.58 -3.69 10.84
C SER A 365 1.12 -4.48 9.61
N ASN A 366 1.94 -4.55 8.56
CA ASN A 366 1.64 -5.33 7.35
C ASN A 366 1.86 -6.84 7.52
N TRP A 367 2.46 -7.27 8.64
CA TRP A 367 2.57 -8.68 8.99
C TRP A 367 1.31 -9.19 9.68
N VAL A 368 0.76 -10.28 9.13
CA VAL A 368 -0.41 -10.97 9.65
C VAL A 368 0.02 -12.31 10.27
N SER A 369 -0.26 -12.48 11.57
CA SER A 369 -0.10 -13.78 12.23
C SER A 369 -1.34 -14.65 11.96
N VAL A 370 -1.13 -15.83 11.36
CA VAL A 370 -2.20 -16.82 11.13
C VAL A 370 -2.23 -17.85 12.26
N ASP A 371 -1.07 -18.33 12.70
CA ASP A 371 -0.92 -19.17 13.88
C ASP A 371 0.42 -18.87 14.56
N GLY A 372 0.48 -19.12 15.87
CA GLY A 372 1.61 -18.79 16.72
C GLY A 372 1.58 -17.39 17.33
N ASP A 373 2.27 -17.24 18.45
CA ASP A 373 2.51 -15.94 19.08
C ASP A 373 3.84 -15.41 18.57
N TRP A 374 3.86 -14.27 17.90
CA TRP A 374 5.08 -13.68 17.36
C TRP A 374 5.57 -12.53 18.24
N SER A 375 6.89 -12.46 18.48
CA SER A 375 7.50 -11.38 19.25
C SER A 375 8.71 -10.81 18.54
N TRP A 376 8.83 -9.49 18.59
CA TRP A 376 9.96 -8.74 18.06
C TRP A 376 10.91 -8.42 19.20
N SER A 377 12.17 -8.80 19.07
CA SER A 377 13.19 -8.45 20.05
C SER A 377 14.56 -8.32 19.41
N GLY A 378 15.22 -7.18 19.61
CA GLY A 378 16.62 -7.00 19.22
C GLY A 378 16.91 -7.15 17.72
N GLY A 379 15.97 -6.76 16.84
CA GLY A 379 16.12 -6.91 15.39
C GLY A 379 15.75 -8.30 14.87
N THR A 380 15.15 -9.16 15.69
CA THR A 380 14.66 -10.46 15.21
C THR A 380 13.17 -10.61 15.50
N VAL A 381 12.51 -11.42 14.69
CA VAL A 381 11.17 -11.92 14.97
C VAL A 381 11.23 -13.40 15.35
N ASP A 382 10.67 -13.70 16.51
CA ASP A 382 10.62 -15.04 17.08
C ASP A 382 9.19 -15.56 17.07
N ASN A 383 9.00 -16.83 16.70
CA ASN A 383 7.75 -17.51 17.01
C ASN A 383 7.82 -18.06 18.45
N ASN A 384 7.15 -17.36 19.38
CA ASN A 384 6.84 -17.95 20.67
C ASN A 384 5.82 -19.07 20.49
N VAL A 385 6.02 -20.16 21.21
CA VAL A 385 5.15 -21.34 21.15
C VAL A 385 3.76 -20.95 21.70
N GLY A 386 2.83 -20.66 20.80
CA GLY A 386 1.39 -20.65 21.10
C GLY A 386 0.85 -22.06 21.40
N ASN A 387 -0.43 -22.16 21.77
CA ASN A 387 -1.08 -23.38 22.28
C ASN A 387 -1.03 -24.65 21.40
N SER A 388 -0.73 -24.56 20.09
CA SER A 388 -0.82 -25.69 19.15
C SER A 388 0.49 -26.47 19.00
N GLY A 389 1.66 -25.84 19.16
CA GLY A 389 2.98 -26.48 19.08
C GLY A 389 3.34 -27.10 17.72
N GLU A 390 2.58 -26.83 16.65
CA GLU A 390 2.69 -27.59 15.40
C GLU A 390 2.91 -26.76 14.13
N GLY A 391 2.45 -25.50 14.04
CA GLY A 391 2.75 -24.65 12.89
C GLY A 391 2.55 -23.16 13.21
N ASN A 392 3.53 -22.31 12.95
CA ASN A 392 3.44 -20.87 13.15
C ASN A 392 3.67 -20.18 11.81
N VAL A 393 2.79 -19.25 11.46
CA VAL A 393 2.89 -18.47 10.21
C VAL A 393 2.72 -16.99 10.50
N LEU A 394 3.69 -16.24 10.03
CA LEU A 394 3.64 -14.79 9.88
C LEU A 394 3.77 -14.52 8.39
N TYR A 395 2.79 -13.87 7.78
CA TYR A 395 2.85 -13.60 6.35
C TYR A 395 2.46 -12.16 6.05
N ARG A 396 2.89 -11.69 4.89
CA ARG A 396 2.49 -10.41 4.33
C ARG A 396 1.83 -10.70 2.99
N ASP A 397 0.62 -10.17 2.84
CA ASP A 397 -0.09 -10.23 1.57
C ASP A 397 0.50 -9.21 0.59
N ALA A 398 0.81 -9.67 -0.62
CA ALA A 398 1.46 -8.93 -1.70
C ALA A 398 1.56 -9.81 -2.96
N ASP A 399 1.86 -9.22 -4.11
CA ASP A 399 1.96 -9.94 -5.39
C ASP A 399 3.42 -10.11 -5.84
N TYR A 400 4.20 -10.90 -5.09
CA TYR A 400 5.60 -11.16 -5.40
C TYR A 400 5.73 -12.28 -6.45
N ALA A 401 6.16 -11.92 -7.66
CA ALA A 401 6.31 -12.83 -8.80
C ALA A 401 7.76 -13.34 -8.98
N ASP A 402 8.53 -12.68 -9.85
CA ASP A 402 9.94 -12.99 -10.14
C ASP A 402 10.85 -12.08 -9.31
N GLY A 403 11.96 -12.64 -8.82
CA GLY A 403 12.88 -11.92 -7.95
C GLY A 403 13.62 -12.84 -6.99
N TYR A 404 14.40 -12.24 -6.09
CA TYR A 404 15.18 -12.93 -5.08
C TYR A 404 14.60 -12.68 -3.70
N LEU A 405 14.06 -13.73 -3.08
CA LEU A 405 13.60 -13.73 -1.69
C LEU A 405 14.70 -14.29 -0.80
N GLU A 406 15.03 -13.60 0.28
CA GLU A 406 16.06 -14.03 1.23
C GLU A 406 15.65 -13.67 2.66
N ALA A 407 16.04 -14.49 3.62
CA ALA A 407 16.05 -14.11 5.04
C ALA A 407 17.09 -14.93 5.80
N SER A 408 17.55 -14.38 6.92
CA SER A 408 18.32 -15.13 7.89
C SER A 408 17.38 -15.95 8.78
N VAL A 409 17.56 -17.27 8.81
CA VAL A 409 16.70 -18.22 9.53
C VAL A 409 17.50 -19.07 10.51
N SER A 410 16.99 -19.25 11.73
CA SER A 410 17.62 -20.07 12.76
C SER A 410 16.61 -21.02 13.38
N LEU A 411 16.93 -22.32 13.43
CA LEU A 411 16.11 -23.34 14.10
C LEU A 411 16.70 -23.65 15.46
N SER A 412 16.10 -23.16 16.54
CA SER A 412 16.61 -23.41 17.90
C SER A 412 16.11 -24.76 18.46
N ASP A 413 14.85 -25.13 18.17
CA ASP A 413 14.26 -26.42 18.51
C ASP A 413 13.19 -26.82 17.49
N GLY A 414 12.85 -28.11 17.45
CA GLY A 414 11.72 -28.63 16.68
C GLY A 414 12.06 -29.22 15.32
N ALA A 415 11.10 -29.15 14.38
CA ALA A 415 11.19 -29.86 13.10
C ALA A 415 11.75 -29.03 11.95
N GLN A 416 11.15 -27.88 11.65
CA GLN A 416 11.49 -27.08 10.46
C GLN A 416 11.23 -25.57 10.67
N THR A 417 12.01 -24.72 10.00
CA THR A 417 11.80 -23.27 9.91
C THR A 417 12.23 -22.79 8.52
N GLY A 418 11.57 -21.79 7.96
CA GLY A 418 11.88 -21.30 6.62
C GLY A 418 10.88 -20.29 6.08
N LEU A 419 10.90 -20.13 4.77
CA LEU A 419 10.20 -19.08 4.02
C LEU A 419 9.03 -19.67 3.23
N LEU A 420 7.93 -18.92 3.25
CA LEU A 420 6.77 -19.08 2.37
C LEU A 420 6.86 -18.05 1.25
N PHE A 421 6.47 -18.45 0.05
CA PHE A 421 6.48 -17.56 -1.11
C PHE A 421 5.42 -17.98 -2.13
N ARG A 422 4.97 -16.99 -2.91
CA ARG A 422 3.83 -17.10 -3.84
C ARG A 422 2.61 -17.70 -3.13
N ILE A 423 2.28 -17.13 -1.97
CA ILE A 423 1.09 -17.49 -1.20
C ILE A 423 -0.14 -16.98 -1.95
N THR A 424 -0.93 -17.89 -2.51
CA THR A 424 -2.18 -17.55 -3.24
C THR A 424 -3.43 -17.85 -2.42
N ASP A 425 -3.33 -18.75 -1.45
CA ASP A 425 -4.41 -19.09 -0.52
C ASP A 425 -3.81 -19.39 0.86
N MET A 426 -4.05 -18.47 1.80
CA MET A 426 -3.62 -18.59 3.18
C MET A 426 -4.77 -19.18 4.03
N PRO A 427 -4.69 -20.45 4.45
CA PRO A 427 -5.77 -21.13 5.12
C PRO A 427 -5.90 -20.70 6.59
N SER A 428 -7.02 -21.05 7.22
CA SER A 428 -7.17 -20.90 8.67
C SER A 428 -6.10 -21.69 9.44
N ALA A 429 -5.76 -21.26 10.65
CA ALA A 429 -4.78 -21.93 11.53
C ALA A 429 -5.01 -23.45 11.68
N ALA A 430 -6.28 -23.88 11.75
CA ALA A 430 -6.64 -25.30 11.91
C ALA A 430 -6.39 -26.13 10.64
N ASP A 431 -6.55 -25.53 9.46
CA ASP A 431 -6.39 -26.20 8.17
C ASP A 431 -4.92 -26.24 7.75
N TYR A 432 -4.15 -25.23 8.14
CA TYR A 432 -2.71 -25.15 7.95
C TYR A 432 -1.95 -26.37 8.51
N LEU A 433 -2.36 -26.88 9.68
CA LEU A 433 -1.77 -28.06 10.33
C LEU A 433 -1.86 -29.33 9.47
N ASN A 434 -2.76 -29.38 8.49
CA ASN A 434 -2.94 -30.50 7.57
C ASN A 434 -2.21 -30.33 6.22
N ASN A 435 -1.29 -29.34 6.11
CA ASN A 435 -0.75 -28.84 4.84
C ASN A 435 -1.83 -28.19 3.95
N GLY A 436 -2.83 -27.55 4.57
CA GLY A 436 -3.80 -26.71 3.89
C GLY A 436 -3.13 -25.50 3.22
N GLY A 437 -3.82 -24.90 2.25
CA GLY A 437 -3.36 -23.69 1.56
C GLY A 437 -2.65 -23.96 0.24
N GLN A 438 -2.39 -22.87 -0.48
CA GLN A 438 -1.76 -22.86 -1.79
C GLN A 438 -0.57 -21.90 -1.80
N MET A 439 0.63 -22.47 -1.74
CA MET A 439 1.89 -21.72 -1.65
C MET A 439 3.11 -22.63 -1.88
N TYR A 440 4.28 -22.03 -2.02
CA TYR A 440 5.56 -22.75 -1.88
C TYR A 440 6.18 -22.53 -0.50
N TYR A 441 7.01 -23.48 -0.10
CA TYR A 441 7.82 -23.40 1.12
C TYR A 441 9.24 -23.90 0.83
N CYS A 442 10.23 -23.20 1.38
CA CYS A 442 11.62 -23.63 1.47
C CYS A 442 12.09 -23.46 2.92
N GLY A 443 12.74 -24.46 3.50
CA GLY A 443 13.23 -24.32 4.88
C GLY A 443 14.30 -25.31 5.29
N ILE A 444 14.98 -24.99 6.40
CA ILE A 444 15.95 -25.85 7.07
C ILE A 444 15.23 -26.83 7.99
N VAL A 445 15.75 -28.06 8.05
CA VAL A 445 15.13 -29.16 8.79
C VAL A 445 16.11 -29.76 9.78
N ARG A 446 15.62 -30.11 10.98
CA ARG A 446 16.41 -30.67 12.10
C ARG A 446 17.29 -31.87 11.76
N HIS A 447 16.97 -32.59 10.68
CA HIS A 447 17.67 -33.80 10.27
C HIS A 447 18.78 -33.53 9.24
N SER A 448 19.28 -32.29 9.19
CA SER A 448 20.41 -31.90 8.34
C SER A 448 20.08 -31.95 6.84
N TRP A 449 19.03 -31.22 6.45
CA TRP A 449 18.77 -30.90 5.04
C TRP A 449 17.97 -29.60 4.88
N VAL A 450 18.04 -29.01 3.69
CA VAL A 450 17.11 -28.00 3.18
C VAL A 450 16.04 -28.72 2.36
N SER A 451 14.77 -28.36 2.54
CA SER A 451 13.63 -28.94 1.82
C SER A 451 12.79 -27.83 1.22
N CYS A 452 12.51 -27.93 -0.08
CA CYS A 452 11.49 -27.11 -0.72
C CYS A 452 10.38 -27.95 -1.32
N GLY A 453 9.19 -27.37 -1.39
CA GLY A 453 8.03 -28.05 -1.90
C GLY A 453 6.82 -27.14 -2.05
N ARG A 454 5.78 -27.71 -2.63
CA ARG A 454 4.50 -27.07 -2.89
C ARG A 454 3.46 -27.54 -1.88
N MET A 455 2.71 -26.61 -1.33
CA MET A 455 1.45 -26.88 -0.63
C MET A 455 0.32 -26.57 -1.59
N ASN A 456 -0.53 -27.57 -1.85
CA ASN A 456 -1.82 -27.38 -2.53
C ASN A 456 -2.87 -28.24 -1.81
N ASN A 457 -3.19 -27.84 -0.58
CA ASN A 457 -3.97 -28.65 0.37
C ASN A 457 -3.36 -30.05 0.65
N ALA A 458 -2.09 -30.21 0.28
CA ALA A 458 -1.25 -31.39 0.48
C ALA A 458 0.20 -31.00 0.20
N TRP A 459 1.15 -31.62 0.90
CA TRP A 459 2.58 -31.41 0.69
C TRP A 459 3.11 -32.23 -0.48
N LEU A 460 3.81 -31.57 -1.40
CA LEU A 460 4.63 -32.19 -2.44
C LEU A 460 6.08 -31.70 -2.30
N SER A 461 7.01 -32.61 -1.99
CA SER A 461 8.44 -32.28 -2.00
C SER A 461 8.95 -32.14 -3.43
N LEU A 462 9.56 -30.99 -3.74
CA LEU A 462 10.11 -30.66 -5.07
C LEU A 462 11.64 -30.67 -5.06
N PHE A 463 12.25 -30.36 -3.91
CA PHE A 463 13.69 -30.25 -3.77
C PHE A 463 14.14 -30.69 -2.37
N THR A 464 15.30 -31.32 -2.28
CA THR A 464 15.95 -31.70 -1.01
C THR A 464 17.45 -31.68 -1.18
N TYR A 465 18.15 -31.00 -0.27
CA TYR A 465 19.60 -30.90 -0.25
C TYR A 465 20.14 -31.25 1.14
N TYR A 466 21.02 -32.23 1.23
CA TYR A 466 21.58 -32.67 2.52
C TYR A 466 22.77 -31.80 2.93
N THR A 467 22.69 -31.19 4.11
CA THR A 467 23.74 -30.34 4.68
C THR A 467 23.63 -30.30 6.20
N THR A 468 24.72 -30.03 6.90
CA THR A 468 24.69 -29.94 8.37
C THR A 468 23.93 -28.68 8.81
N ILE A 469 22.82 -28.88 9.53
CA ILE A 469 22.05 -27.82 10.18
C ILE A 469 22.29 -27.90 11.68
N THR A 470 22.92 -26.87 12.24
CA THR A 470 23.20 -26.72 13.67
C THR A 470 22.09 -25.93 14.33
N HIS A 471 21.58 -26.42 15.46
CA HIS A 471 20.52 -25.74 16.19
C HIS A 471 20.99 -24.38 16.73
N GLY A 472 20.15 -23.36 16.56
CA GLY A 472 20.40 -21.98 17.01
C GLY A 472 21.42 -21.21 16.17
N GLN A 473 22.00 -21.82 15.14
CA GLN A 473 22.82 -21.14 14.14
C GLN A 473 21.91 -20.49 13.10
N PHE A 474 22.19 -19.23 12.76
CA PHE A 474 21.57 -18.56 11.62
C PHE A 474 22.16 -19.05 10.29
N TYR A 475 21.29 -19.16 9.31
CA TYR A 475 21.59 -19.47 7.92
C TYR A 475 20.86 -18.49 7.02
N ASP A 476 21.52 -17.99 5.97
CA ASP A 476 20.87 -17.12 4.99
C ASP A 476 20.24 -17.99 3.91
N LEU A 477 18.90 -18.09 3.92
CA LEU A 477 18.15 -18.91 2.99
C LEU A 477 17.61 -18.03 1.86
N GLY A 478 18.14 -18.23 0.65
CA GLY A 478 17.77 -17.49 -0.55
C GLY A 478 17.02 -18.32 -1.57
N ILE A 479 16.07 -17.71 -2.28
CA ILE A 479 15.31 -18.30 -3.38
C ILE A 479 15.24 -17.29 -4.52
N ASN A 480 15.90 -17.60 -5.63
CA ASN A 480 15.70 -16.89 -6.90
C ASN A 480 14.52 -17.51 -7.65
N MET A 481 13.52 -16.70 -7.97
CA MET A 481 12.28 -17.04 -8.66
C MET A 481 12.31 -16.44 -10.07
N ASP A 482 12.29 -17.28 -11.10
CA ASP A 482 12.26 -16.88 -12.51
C ASP A 482 11.19 -17.69 -13.25
N GLY A 483 10.00 -17.12 -13.39
CA GLY A 483 8.84 -17.80 -13.94
C GLY A 483 8.49 -19.04 -13.12
N SER A 484 8.64 -20.23 -13.72
CA SER A 484 8.40 -21.51 -13.05
C SER A 484 9.66 -22.18 -12.50
N ASP A 485 10.83 -21.56 -12.68
CA ASP A 485 12.13 -22.08 -12.27
C ASP A 485 12.60 -21.41 -10.97
N PHE A 486 13.03 -22.23 -10.02
CA PHE A 486 13.45 -21.79 -8.69
C PHE A 486 14.86 -22.26 -8.41
N THR A 487 15.74 -21.34 -8.02
CA THR A 487 17.12 -21.66 -7.59
C THR A 487 17.28 -21.33 -6.12
N VAL A 488 17.78 -22.28 -5.34
CA VAL A 488 17.86 -22.20 -3.88
C VAL A 488 19.31 -21.97 -3.47
N PHE A 489 19.50 -21.06 -2.52
CA PHE A 489 20.79 -20.66 -1.97
C PHE A 489 20.80 -20.87 -0.46
N LEU A 490 21.96 -21.23 0.08
CA LEU A 490 22.21 -21.29 1.53
C LEU A 490 23.55 -20.63 1.81
N ASP A 491 23.57 -19.60 2.67
CA ASP A 491 24.74 -18.79 3.00
C ASP A 491 25.42 -18.22 1.72
N GLY A 492 24.58 -17.74 0.79
CA GLY A 492 25.00 -17.20 -0.52
C GLY A 492 25.46 -18.24 -1.55
N ALA A 493 25.58 -19.53 -1.19
CA ALA A 493 25.98 -20.58 -2.10
C ALA A 493 24.76 -21.25 -2.76
N GLU A 494 24.76 -21.38 -4.08
CA GLU A 494 23.73 -22.15 -4.80
C GLU A 494 23.79 -23.64 -4.39
N ILE A 495 22.69 -24.16 -3.86
CA ILE A 495 22.57 -25.57 -3.43
C ILE A 495 21.77 -26.43 -4.42
N GLY A 496 21.07 -25.81 -5.37
CA GLY A 496 20.39 -26.46 -6.48
C GLY A 496 19.11 -25.75 -6.91
N SER A 497 18.35 -26.38 -7.82
CA SER A 497 17.14 -25.80 -8.39
C SER A 497 16.01 -26.83 -8.56
N PHE A 498 14.78 -26.33 -8.69
CA PHE A 498 13.59 -27.10 -9.04
C PHE A 498 12.64 -26.25 -9.89
N SER A 499 11.66 -26.90 -10.53
CA SER A 499 10.66 -26.21 -11.35
C SER A 499 9.26 -26.65 -10.98
N ASP A 500 8.34 -25.70 -10.88
CA ASP A 500 6.91 -25.93 -10.69
C ASP A 500 6.13 -24.69 -11.17
N SER A 501 4.99 -24.88 -11.83
CA SER A 501 4.23 -23.78 -12.45
C SER A 501 2.86 -23.57 -11.80
N SER A 502 2.67 -24.03 -10.56
CA SER A 502 1.37 -23.99 -9.89
C SER A 502 1.01 -22.57 -9.46
N TYR A 503 1.98 -21.78 -9.02
CA TYR A 503 1.79 -20.42 -8.53
C TYR A 503 2.78 -19.48 -9.23
N SER A 504 2.26 -18.47 -9.92
CA SER A 504 3.06 -17.47 -10.67
C SER A 504 3.49 -16.29 -9.81
N SER A 505 2.72 -15.97 -8.77
CA SER A 505 2.96 -14.85 -7.86
C SER A 505 2.15 -15.03 -6.58
N GLY A 506 2.36 -14.17 -5.59
CA GLY A 506 1.58 -14.12 -4.35
C GLY A 506 2.43 -13.69 -3.14
N GLY A 507 1.84 -13.80 -1.95
CA GLY A 507 2.46 -13.28 -0.72
C GLY A 507 3.76 -13.98 -0.34
N ILE A 508 4.47 -13.41 0.63
CA ILE A 508 5.65 -14.01 1.27
C ILE A 508 5.41 -14.15 2.76
N GLY A 509 6.15 -15.05 3.40
CA GLY A 509 6.00 -15.27 4.82
C GLY A 509 7.09 -16.11 5.44
N LEU A 510 6.94 -16.28 6.75
CA LEU A 510 7.77 -17.06 7.63
C LEU A 510 6.96 -18.25 8.13
N ARG A 511 7.58 -19.42 8.17
CA ARG A 511 6.95 -20.66 8.62
C ARG A 511 7.87 -21.43 9.54
N THR A 512 7.39 -21.68 10.75
CA THR A 512 7.98 -22.68 11.66
C THR A 512 7.02 -23.85 11.82
N PHE A 513 7.50 -25.09 11.67
CA PHE A 513 6.72 -26.30 11.89
C PHE A 513 7.28 -27.08 13.08
N GLN A 514 6.41 -27.39 14.05
CA GLN A 514 6.75 -28.13 15.27
C GLN A 514 8.04 -27.67 15.94
N GLY A 515 8.24 -26.36 16.12
CA GLY A 515 9.52 -25.83 16.59
C GLY A 515 9.55 -24.35 16.93
N HIS A 516 10.76 -23.89 17.24
CA HIS A 516 11.09 -22.48 17.48
C HIS A 516 12.11 -22.04 16.45
N GLY A 517 11.68 -21.09 15.63
CA GLY A 517 12.42 -20.40 14.59
C GLY A 517 12.61 -18.94 14.98
N THR A 518 13.79 -18.43 14.67
CA THR A 518 14.12 -17.01 14.78
C THR A 518 14.48 -16.52 13.38
N TYR A 519 13.95 -15.36 13.01
CA TYR A 519 14.11 -14.78 11.68
C TYR A 519 14.65 -13.37 11.80
N ASP A 520 15.48 -13.00 10.84
CA ASP A 520 16.08 -11.68 10.69
C ASP A 520 16.19 -11.32 9.20
N ALA A 521 16.25 -10.02 8.90
CA ALA A 521 16.62 -9.45 7.60
C ALA A 521 15.93 -10.12 6.40
N ILE A 522 14.60 -10.19 6.41
CA ILE A 522 13.88 -10.67 5.23
C ILE A 522 13.91 -9.60 4.14
N SER A 523 14.18 -9.99 2.90
CA SER A 523 14.08 -9.10 1.76
C SER A 523 13.57 -9.81 0.51
N PHE A 524 12.87 -9.06 -0.34
CA PHE A 524 12.51 -9.46 -1.68
C PHE A 524 13.01 -8.42 -2.67
N LYS A 525 13.82 -8.86 -3.64
CA LYS A 525 14.45 -8.04 -4.67
C LYS A 525 13.92 -8.46 -6.05
N PRO A 526 12.95 -7.74 -6.64
CA PRO A 526 12.55 -7.99 -8.02
C PRO A 526 13.70 -7.64 -9.00
N PRO A 527 13.64 -8.10 -10.26
CA PRO A 527 14.63 -7.73 -11.26
C PRO A 527 14.84 -6.21 -11.36
N GLY A 528 16.08 -5.76 -11.20
CA GLY A 528 16.44 -4.33 -11.24
C GLY A 528 16.38 -3.60 -9.89
N CYS A 529 16.07 -4.30 -8.80
CA CYS A 529 16.18 -3.80 -7.44
C CYS A 529 17.62 -3.90 -6.91
N GLU A 530 18.20 -2.78 -6.50
CA GLU A 530 19.48 -2.73 -5.75
C GLU A 530 19.25 -1.97 -4.44
N PHE A 531 19.75 -2.51 -3.32
CA PHE A 531 19.82 -1.78 -2.06
C PHE A 531 21.12 -0.97 -2.06
N GLU A 532 21.05 0.32 -1.73
CA GLU A 532 22.26 1.14 -1.59
C GLU A 532 23.14 0.52 -0.51
N VAL A 533 24.38 0.19 -0.89
CA VAL A 533 25.39 -0.26 0.07
C VAL A 533 25.97 1.01 0.68
N ASP A 534 25.77 1.19 1.98
CA ASP A 534 26.55 2.16 2.75
C ASP A 534 28.02 1.71 2.71
N ASP A 535 28.77 2.27 1.77
CA ASP A 535 30.21 2.12 1.64
C ASP A 535 30.89 3.00 2.70
N ASP A 536 30.80 2.58 3.96
CA ASP A 536 31.72 3.03 5.01
C ASP A 536 33.08 2.37 4.72
N GLY A 537 33.79 2.95 3.75
CA GLY A 537 35.12 2.56 3.33
C GLY A 537 36.16 2.78 4.43
N ASP A 538 36.30 1.80 5.32
CA ASP A 538 37.52 1.57 6.10
C ASP A 538 38.58 0.95 5.17
N GLU A 539 39.23 1.79 4.36
CA GLU A 539 40.54 1.45 3.77
C GLU A 539 41.64 1.65 4.82
N ASP A 540 41.79 0.67 5.72
CA ASP A 540 43.05 0.42 6.41
C ASP A 540 44.05 -0.20 5.41
N GLU A 541 44.59 0.61 4.49
CA GLU A 541 45.80 0.21 3.75
C GLU A 541 47.04 0.37 4.64
N GLY A 542 47.45 -0.77 5.20
CA GLY A 542 48.77 -0.95 5.77
C GLY A 542 49.87 -0.69 4.73
N GLY A 543 50.55 0.45 4.87
CA GLY A 543 51.79 0.75 4.16
C GLY A 543 52.96 0.01 4.78
N ASP A 544 53.27 -1.17 4.25
CA ASP A 544 54.56 -1.82 4.44
C ASP A 544 55.65 -1.14 3.59
N GLU A 545 56.83 -1.07 4.21
CA GLU A 545 58.07 -0.44 3.76
C GLU A 545 58.59 -0.96 2.41
N ASP A 546 59.03 -0.04 1.54
CA ASP A 546 60.20 -0.12 0.65
C ASP A 546 60.27 1.28 -0.03
N GLY A 547 61.21 2.17 0.26
CA GLY A 547 62.65 1.95 0.19
C GLY A 547 63.13 2.28 -1.23
N ASP A 548 63.28 3.56 -1.58
CA ASP A 548 64.26 4.02 -2.57
C ASP A 548 64.52 5.53 -2.45
N GLU A 549 65.80 5.83 -2.20
CA GLU A 549 66.45 7.14 -2.30
C GLU A 549 66.57 7.57 -3.77
N ASP A 550 66.56 8.90 -4.00
CA ASP A 550 67.34 9.68 -4.99
C ASP A 550 66.49 10.85 -5.50
N ASP A 551 66.67 12.07 -4.97
CA ASP A 551 67.66 13.08 -5.38
C ASP A 551 67.18 14.00 -6.53
N TRP A 552 67.57 15.28 -6.39
CA TRP A 552 67.50 16.43 -7.31
C TRP A 552 66.32 17.40 -7.22
N THR A 553 66.57 18.46 -6.41
CA THR A 553 66.53 19.91 -6.75
C THR A 553 65.29 20.47 -7.48
N GLU A 554 64.70 21.59 -7.07
CA GLU A 554 65.32 22.88 -6.70
C GLU A 554 64.33 23.75 -5.89
#